data_AF-A0AA88W1Z7-F1
#
_entry.id   AF-A0AA88W1Z7-F1
#
_cell.length_a   1.000
_cell.length_b   1.000
_cell.length_c   1.000
_cell.angle_alpha   90.00
_cell.angle_beta   90.00
_cell.angle_gamma   90.00
#
_symmetry.space_group_name_H-M   'P 1'
#
loop_
_entity.id
_entity.type
_entity.pdbx_description
1 polymer ?
#
loop_
_entity_poly.entity_id
_entity_poly.type
_entity_poly.pdbx_seq_one_letter_code
_entity_poly.pdbx_strand_id
1 'polypeptide(L)' 'MAKFSCSPLLLLLFVFLVTVMEAQAFRCTQFLNYDCEPCKCAQDCREKFNGDGNCHTFDNEHISCVCFYNC' A
#
# COMPACT_ATOMS: atom_id res chain seq x y z
N MET A 1 -10.47 -13.94 -55.07
CA MET A 1 -11.50 -13.93 -54.02
C MET A 1 -10.87 -14.42 -52.73
N ALA A 2 -10.36 -13.50 -51.89
CA ALA A 2 -9.73 -13.87 -50.63
C ALA A 2 -10.83 -14.23 -49.62
N LYS A 3 -10.94 -15.51 -49.28
CA LYS A 3 -11.80 -16.00 -48.21
C LYS A 3 -11.13 -15.61 -46.89
N PHE A 4 -11.48 -14.44 -46.36
CA PHE A 4 -11.15 -14.07 -44.98
C PHE A 4 -11.93 -15.01 -44.06
N SER A 5 -11.32 -16.16 -43.77
CA SER A 5 -11.73 -17.05 -42.70
C SER A 5 -11.39 -16.35 -41.39
N CYS A 6 -12.29 -15.48 -40.91
CA CYS A 6 -12.26 -14.91 -39.57
C CYS A 6 -12.33 -16.06 -38.57
N SER A 7 -11.15 -16.58 -38.20
CA SER A 7 -11.02 -17.63 -37.20
C SER A 7 -11.45 -17.04 -35.84
N PRO A 8 -12.53 -17.53 -35.22
CA PRO A 8 -12.98 -17.02 -33.91
C PRO A 8 -11.93 -17.21 -32.81
N LEU A 9 -10.91 -18.03 -33.08
CA LEU A 9 -9.72 -18.21 -32.24
C LEU A 9 -8.92 -16.91 -32.03
N LEU A 10 -8.93 -16.00 -33.01
CA LEU A 10 -8.19 -14.73 -32.94
C LEU A 10 -8.89 -13.71 -32.02
N LEU A 11 -10.23 -13.76 -31.93
CA LEU A 11 -11.01 -12.92 -31.01
C LEU A 11 -10.85 -13.35 -29.55
N LEU A 12 -10.69 -14.66 -29.28
CA LEU A 12 -10.49 -15.19 -27.93
C LEU A 12 -9.16 -14.72 -27.30
N LEU A 13 -8.12 -14.49 -28.10
CA LEU A 13 -6.84 -13.99 -27.62
C LEU A 13 -6.89 -12.53 -27.11
N PHE A 14 -7.86 -11.73 -27.56
CA PHE A 14 -8.02 -10.35 -27.12
C PHE A 14 -8.69 -10.21 -25.75
N VAL A 15 -9.44 -11.22 -25.29
CA VAL A 15 -10.18 -11.15 -24.01
C VAL A 15 -9.24 -11.28 -22.79
N PHE A 16 -8.04 -11.83 -22.97
CA PHE A 16 -7.05 -12.00 -21.90
C PHE A 16 -6.09 -10.81 -21.72
N LEU A 17 -6.23 -9.74 -22.51
CA LEU A 17 -5.58 -8.45 -22.24
C LEU A 17 -6.32 -7.70 -21.13
N VAL A 18 -6.48 -8.36 -19.98
CA VAL A 18 -6.97 -7.75 -18.77
C VAL A 18 -5.84 -6.85 -18.28
N THR A 19 -6.09 -5.54 -18.30
CA THR A 19 -5.12 -4.52 -17.90
C THR A 19 -4.75 -4.74 -16.44
N VAL A 20 -3.46 -4.96 -16.18
CA VAL A 20 -2.91 -4.91 -14.82
C VAL A 20 -2.98 -3.44 -14.40
N MET A 21 -4.05 -3.05 -13.70
CA MET A 21 -4.08 -1.76 -13.03
C MET A 21 -3.05 -1.82 -11.90
N GLU A 22 -2.00 -1.02 -11.99
CA GLU A 22 -1.10 -0.80 -10.86
C GLU A 22 -1.93 -0.17 -9.74
N ALA A 23 -2.28 -0.97 -8.74
CA ALA A 23 -2.78 -0.45 -7.48
C ALA A 23 -1.59 0.24 -6.79
N GLN A 24 -1.46 1.55 -6.99
CA GLN A 24 -0.61 2.35 -6.12
C GLN A 24 -1.24 2.31 -4.73
N ALA A 25 -0.65 1.51 -3.83
CA ALA A 25 -1.00 1.55 -2.42
C ALA A 25 -0.67 2.95 -1.89
N PHE A 26 -1.69 3.70 -1.50
CA PHE A 26 -1.48 5.02 -0.93
C PHE A 26 -0.95 4.84 0.49
N ARG A 27 0.17 5.48 0.82
CA ARG A 27 0.74 5.38 2.17
C ARG A 27 0.28 6.55 3.02
N CYS A 28 -0.38 6.22 4.13
CA CYS A 28 -0.78 7.17 5.16
C CYS A 28 0.23 7.18 6.31
N THR A 29 0.28 8.31 7.00
CA THR A 29 1.10 8.52 8.18
C THR A 29 0.22 9.01 9.33
N GLN A 30 0.32 8.40 10.50
CA GLN A 30 -0.40 8.81 11.70
C GLN A 30 0.56 8.99 12.88
N PHE A 31 0.45 10.12 13.56
CA PHE A 31 1.22 10.42 14.77
C PHE A 31 0.44 9.95 16.00
N LEU A 32 1.11 9.25 16.91
CA LEU A 32 0.59 8.89 18.21
C LEU A 32 1.25 9.78 19.28
N ASN A 33 0.41 10.52 20.01
CA ASN A 33 0.85 11.49 21.01
C ASN A 33 1.11 10.83 22.37
N TYR A 34 2.25 10.15 22.49
CA TYR A 34 2.80 9.64 23.75
C TYR A 34 4.32 9.48 23.64
N ASP A 35 5.00 9.33 24.79
CA ASP A 35 6.45 9.09 24.84
C ASP A 35 6.84 7.81 24.09
N CYS A 36 7.61 7.97 23.01
CA CYS A 36 7.80 6.85 22.10
C CYS A 36 8.69 5.75 22.70
N GLU A 37 8.08 4.57 22.91
CA GLU A 37 8.77 3.33 23.19
C GLU A 37 8.74 2.44 21.93
N PRO A 38 9.89 2.02 21.36
CA PRO A 38 9.93 1.38 20.04
C PRO A 38 9.04 0.13 19.91
N CYS A 39 9.07 -0.77 20.90
CA CYS A 39 8.28 -2.00 20.88
C CYS A 39 6.77 -1.70 20.94
N LYS A 40 6.37 -0.77 21.81
CA LYS A 40 4.99 -0.35 21.96
C LYS A 40 4.48 0.37 20.71
N CYS A 41 5.31 1.23 20.12
CA CYS A 41 4.99 1.94 18.87
C CYS A 41 4.74 0.96 17.72
N ALA A 42 5.65 -0.01 17.52
CA ALA A 42 5.47 -1.04 16.49
C ALA A 42 4.23 -1.90 16.73
N GLN A 43 3.95 -2.27 17.99
CA GLN A 43 2.75 -3.01 18.35
C GLN A 43 1.47 -2.21 18.08
N ASP A 44 1.38 -0.99 18.58
CA ASP A 44 0.21 -0.11 18.42
C ASP A 44 -0.09 0.15 16.94
N CYS A 45 0.94 0.44 16.13
CA CYS A 45 0.77 0.69 14.70
C CYS A 45 0.30 -0.56 13.95
N ARG A 46 0.76 -1.74 14.35
CA ARG A 46 0.32 -3.01 13.79
C ARG A 46 -1.12 -3.33 14.17
N GLU A 47 -1.49 -3.15 15.43
CA GLU A 47 -2.82 -3.46 15.94
C GLU A 47 -3.89 -2.50 15.42
N LYS A 48 -3.59 -1.20 15.33
CA LYS A 48 -4.57 -0.17 14.95
C LYS A 48 -4.66 0.07 13.46
N PHE A 49 -3.53 0.05 12.75
CA PHE A 49 -3.46 0.47 11.36
C PHE A 49 -2.98 -0.63 10.41
N ASN A 50 -2.64 -1.82 10.94
CA ASN A 50 -1.97 -2.88 10.17
C ASN A 50 -0.73 -2.34 9.42
N GLY A 51 0.02 -1.46 10.09
CA GLY A 51 1.19 -0.79 9.55
C GLY A 51 2.42 -0.93 10.43
N ASP A 52 3.49 -0.22 10.03
CA ASP A 52 4.77 -0.19 10.71
C ASP A 52 4.89 1.07 11.58
N GLY A 53 5.37 0.93 12.80
CA GLY A 53 5.56 2.03 13.75
C GLY A 53 7.03 2.30 14.02
N ASN A 54 7.45 3.57 13.99
CA ASN A 54 8.80 4.00 14.37
C ASN A 54 8.78 5.26 15.24
N CYS A 55 9.76 5.37 16.13
CA CYS A 55 9.99 6.58 16.93
C CYS A 55 10.74 7.63 16.11
N HIS A 56 10.17 8.82 16.01
CA HIS A 56 10.80 9.98 15.39
C HIS A 56 10.94 11.11 16.39
N THR A 57 12.11 11.75 16.38
CA THR A 57 12.38 12.95 17.16
C THR A 57 11.98 14.18 16.35
N PHE A 58 11.08 14.98 16.90
CA PHE A 58 10.68 16.28 16.40
C PHE A 58 11.30 17.38 17.26
N ASP A 59 11.90 18.37 16.61
CA ASP A 59 12.43 19.59 17.24
C ASP A 59 13.39 19.36 18.42
N ASN A 60 14.15 18.25 18.41
CA ASN A 60 15.15 17.84 19.40
C ASN A 60 14.66 17.64 20.85
N GLU A 61 13.36 17.80 21.12
CA GLU A 61 12.80 17.70 22.47
C GLU A 61 11.69 16.66 22.60
N HIS A 62 11.00 16.33 21.49
CA HIS A 62 9.85 15.44 21.54
C HIS A 62 10.05 14.20 20.66
N ILE A 63 10.00 13.02 21.27
CA ILE A 63 10.04 11.74 20.54
C ILE A 63 8.62 11.19 20.45
N SER A 64 8.04 11.22 19.25
CA SER A 64 6.69 10.70 18.99
C SER A 64 6.74 9.40 18.20
N CYS A 65 5.74 8.55 18.42
CA CYS A 65 5.53 7.37 17.58
C CYS A 65 4.82 7.76 16.27
N VAL A 66 5.35 7.27 15.15
CA VAL A 66 4.83 7.50 13.80
C VAL A 66 4.48 6.16 13.17
N CYS A 67 3.21 6.00 12.79
CA CYS A 67 2.72 4.83 12.07
C CYS A 67 2.67 5.10 10.57
N PHE A 68 3.23 4.19 9.78
CA PHE A 68 3.15 4.16 8.33
C PHE A 68 2.30 2.95 7.91
N TYR A 69 1.21 3.19 7.18
CA TYR A 69 0.28 2.13 6.81
C TYR A 69 -0.32 2.36 5.43
N ASN A 70 -0.86 1.30 4.85
CA ASN A 70 -1.60 1.42 3.59
C ASN A 70 -3.01 1.92 3.88
N CYS A 71 -3.39 2.94 3.13
CA CYS A 71 -4.74 3.43 2.94
C CYS A 71 -5.02 3.48 1.43
#